data_AF-A0A3M1FNW6-F1
#
_entry.id   AF-A0A3M1FNW6-F1
#
_cell.length_a   1.000
_cell.length_b   1.000
_cell.length_c   1.000
_cell.angle_alpha   90.00
_cell.angle_beta   90.00
_cell.angle_gamma   90.00
#
_symmetry.space_group_name_H-M   'P 1'
#
loop_
_entity.id
_entity.type
_entity.pdbx_description
1 polymer ?
#
loop_
_entity_poly.entity_id
_entity_poly.type
_entity_poly.pdbx_seq_one_letter_code
_entity_poly.pdbx_strand_id
1 'polypeptide(L)' 'MAALSELTTEELQELIESIVERKLLDLLGDPDEGLLLSDAVKQRLMRQREEVQSGERGRPLEAILNELQ' A
#
# COMPACT_ATOMS: atom_id res chain seq x y z
N MET A 1 -8.47 10.70 -35.03
CA MET A 1 -8.12 9.59 -34.13
C MET A 1 -7.09 8.77 -34.86
N ALA A 2 -5.86 8.67 -34.33
CA ALA A 2 -4.85 7.78 -34.90
C ALA A 2 -5.27 6.34 -34.64
N ALA A 3 -5.07 5.47 -35.62
CA ALA A 3 -5.30 4.04 -35.42
C ALA A 3 -4.17 3.47 -34.54
N LEU A 4 -4.47 2.46 -33.72
CA LEU A 4 -3.45 1.77 -32.92
C LEU A 4 -2.29 1.24 -33.77
N SER A 5 -2.55 0.92 -35.04
CA SER A 5 -1.56 0.46 -36.02
C SER A 5 -0.57 1.54 -36.49
N GLU A 6 -0.85 2.81 -36.19
CA GLU A 6 0.00 3.95 -36.57
C GLU A 6 0.96 4.36 -35.46
N LEU A 7 0.81 3.79 -34.25
CA LEU A 7 1.67 4.10 -33.11
C LEU A 7 3.00 3.35 -33.21
N THR A 8 4.07 4.00 -32.80
CA THR A 8 5.32 3.30 -32.49
C THR A 8 5.15 2.44 -31.24
N THR A 9 6.10 1.53 -31.02
CA THR A 9 6.12 0.70 -29.81
C THR A 9 6.20 1.57 -28.54
N GLU A 10 7.00 2.63 -28.60
CA GLU A 10 7.19 3.57 -27.50
C GLU A 10 5.88 4.32 -27.20
N GLU A 11 5.21 4.85 -28.23
CA GLU A 11 3.93 5.55 -28.08
C GLU A 11 2.83 4.63 -27.53
N LEU A 12 2.81 3.35 -27.96
CA LEU A 12 1.89 2.36 -27.43
C LEU A 12 2.17 2.04 -25.96
N GLN A 13 3.45 1.94 -25.57
CA GLN A 13 3.84 1.71 -24.19
C GLN A 13 3.42 2.89 -23.29
N GLU A 14 3.70 4.13 -23.70
CA GLU A 14 3.29 5.33 -22.96
C GLU A 14 1.77 5.41 -22.81
N LEU A 15 1.02 5.07 -23.87
CA LEU A 15 -0.44 5.00 -23.79
C LEU A 15 -0.90 3.99 -22.74
N ILE A 16 -0.32 2.79 -22.72
CA ILE A 16 -0.66 1.76 -21.72
C ILE A 16 -0.31 2.23 -20.31
N GLU A 17 0.90 2.78 -20.11
CA GLU A 17 1.35 3.30 -18.81
C GLU A 17 0.37 4.36 -18.28
N SER A 18 -0.03 5.32 -19.12
CA SER A 18 -0.99 6.37 -18.73
C SER A 18 -2.39 5.82 -18.37
N ILE A 19 -2.84 4.76 -19.04
CA ILE A 19 -4.12 4.11 -18.74
C ILE A 19 -4.03 3.37 -17.41
N VAL A 20 -2.93 2.66 -17.18
CA VAL A 20 -2.70 1.91 -15.94
C VAL A 20 -2.62 2.88 -14.76
N GLU A 21 -1.85 3.96 -14.87
CA GLU A 21 -1.73 4.98 -13.83
C GLU A 21 -3.11 5.57 -13.47
N ARG A 22 -3.90 5.96 -14.48
CA ARG A 22 -5.27 6.45 -14.25
C ARG A 22 -6.14 5.43 -13.55
N LYS A 23 -6.06 4.15 -13.94
CA LYS A 23 -6.83 3.08 -13.30
C LYS A 23 -6.39 2.82 -11.86
N LEU A 24 -5.10 2.95 -11.56
CA LEU A 24 -4.60 2.83 -10.19
C LEU A 24 -5.11 4.00 -9.33
N LEU A 25 -5.08 5.23 -9.83
CA LEU A 25 -5.67 6.38 -9.15
C LEU A 25 -7.17 6.23 -8.94
N ASP A 26 -7.91 5.76 -9.95
CA ASP A 26 -9.36 5.49 -9.84
C ASP A 26 -9.67 4.45 -8.74
N LEU A 27 -8.83 3.41 -8.61
CA LEU A 27 -9.07 2.27 -7.70
C LEU A 27 -8.58 2.52 -6.28
N LEU A 28 -7.42 3.16 -6.14
CA LEU A 28 -6.73 3.33 -4.87
C LEU A 28 -6.88 4.73 -4.29
N GLY A 29 -7.30 5.69 -5.12
CA GLY A 29 -7.33 7.12 -4.80
C GLY A 29 -5.95 7.76 -4.90
N ASP A 30 -5.93 9.09 -4.79
CA ASP A 30 -4.69 9.87 -4.81
C ASP A 30 -3.94 9.74 -3.47
N PRO A 31 -2.71 9.19 -3.45
CA PRO A 31 -1.93 9.06 -2.22
C PRO A 31 -1.54 10.41 -1.60
N ASP A 32 -1.43 11.47 -2.39
CA ASP A 32 -1.06 12.82 -1.92
C ASP A 32 -2.24 13.55 -1.26
N GLU A 33 -3.47 13.09 -1.49
CA GLU A 33 -4.67 13.62 -0.81
C GLU A 33 -4.75 13.23 0.68
N GLY A 34 -3.82 12.40 1.17
CA GLY A 34 -3.80 12.01 2.57
C GLY A 34 -5.03 11.19 2.96
N LEU A 35 -5.44 10.26 2.08
CA LEU A 35 -6.65 9.45 2.24
C LEU A 35 -6.73 8.81 3.62
N LEU A 36 -7.91 8.90 4.22
CA LEU A 36 -8.19 8.28 5.51
C LEU A 36 -8.07 6.76 5.39
N LEU A 37 -7.43 6.13 6.39
CA LEU A 37 -7.45 4.68 6.51
C LEU A 37 -8.89 4.19 6.53
N SER A 38 -9.19 3.16 5.75
CA SER A 38 -10.49 2.51 5.81
C SER A 38 -10.79 2.04 7.23
N ASP A 39 -12.08 2.03 7.61
CA ASP A 39 -12.50 1.61 8.94
C ASP A 39 -11.98 0.21 9.28
N ALA A 40 -11.94 -0.70 8.30
CA ALA A 40 -11.37 -2.03 8.49
C ALA A 40 -9.88 -2.01 8.88
N VAL A 41 -9.07 -1.18 8.22
CA VAL A 41 -7.65 -1.04 8.55
C VAL A 41 -7.46 -0.34 9.89
N LYS A 42 -8.24 0.71 10.17
CA LYS A 42 -8.22 1.43 11.44
C LYS A 42 -8.56 0.50 12.62
N GLN A 43 -9.64 -0.28 12.53
CA GLN A 43 -10.04 -1.22 13.58
C GLN A 43 -8.97 -2.29 13.83
N ARG A 44 -8.36 -2.82 12.75
CA ARG A 44 -7.25 -3.76 12.88
C ARG A 44 -6.06 -3.15 13.62
N LEU A 45 -5.69 -1.91 13.30
CA LEU A 45 -4.58 -1.22 13.96
C LEU A 45 -4.88 -0.92 15.43
N MET A 46 -6.12 -0.54 15.77
CA MET A 46 -6.53 -0.31 17.16
C MET A 46 -6.39 -1.59 17.99
N ARG A 47 -6.91 -2.72 17.49
CA ARG A 47 -6.74 -4.03 18.14
C ARG A 47 -5.27 -4.40 18.32
N GLN A 48 -4.47 -4.23 17.28
CA GLN A 48 -3.03 -4.52 17.34
C GLN A 48 -2.30 -3.67 18.38
N ARG A 49 -2.70 -2.41 18.56
CA ARG A 49 -2.12 -1.54 19.60
C ARG A 49 -2.45 -2.05 20.99
N GLU A 50 -3.67 -2.52 21.22
CA GLU A 50 -4.11 -3.10 22.49
C GLU A 50 -3.38 -4.42 22.79
N GLU A 51 -3.22 -5.29 21.79
CA GLU A 51 -2.44 -6.53 21.90
C GLU A 51 -0.97 -6.25 22.26
N VAL A 52 -0.37 -5.19 21.72
CA VAL A 52 0.99 -4.77 22.07
C VAL A 52 1.06 -4.20 23.49
N GLN A 53 0.10 -3.36 23.88
CA GLN A 53 0.06 -2.76 25.22
C GLN A 53 -0.20 -3.78 26.33
N SER A 54 -1.01 -4.80 26.06
CA SER A 54 -1.26 -5.92 26.98
C SER A 54 -0.12 -6.93 27.03
N GLY A 55 0.85 -6.85 26.11
CA GLY A 55 1.94 -7.81 26.00
C GLY A 55 1.55 -9.14 25.34
N GLU A 56 0.31 -9.28 24.85
CA GLU A 56 -0.14 -10.45 24.07
C GLU A 56 0.59 -10.55 22.72
N ARG A 57 1.02 -9.40 22.17
CA ARG A 57 1.74 -9.33 20.90
C ARG A 57 3.10 -8.67 21.06
N GLY A 58 4.12 -9.42 20.67
CA GLY A 58 5.52 -9.02 20.73
C GLY A 58 6.32 -9.94 21.64
N ARG A 59 7.63 -9.71 21.69
CA ARG A 59 8.52 -10.38 22.64
C ARG A 59 9.18 -9.29 23.50
N PRO A 60 9.31 -9.49 24.82
CA PRO A 60 10.08 -8.58 25.66
C PRO A 60 11.52 -8.44 25.13
N LEU A 61 12.08 -7.24 25.22
CA LEU A 61 13.44 -6.97 24.76
C LEU A 61 14.45 -7.89 25.47
N GLU A 62 14.25 -8.10 26.76
CA GLU A 62 15.08 -8.94 27.61
C GLU A 62 15.10 -10.40 27.12
N ALA A 63 13.97 -10.90 26.62
CA ALA A 63 13.89 -12.25 26.06
C ALA A 63 14.72 -12.39 24.77
N ILE A 64 14.82 -11.32 23.97
CA ILE A 64 15.65 -11.31 22.76
C ILE A 64 17.13 -11.17 23.10
N LEU A 65 17.49 -10.32 24.06
CA LEU A 65 18.88 -10.08 24.45
C LEU A 65 19.57 -11.36 24.94
N ASN A 66 18.85 -12.23 25.66
CA ASN A 66 19.37 -13.51 26.12
C ASN A 66 19.63 -14.53 24.99
N GLU A 67 19.00 -14.39 23.81
CA GLU A 67 19.20 -15.29 22.66
C GLU A 67 20.43 -14.93 21.83
N LEU A 68 20.95 -13.70 21.99
CA LEU A 68 22.07 -13.16 21.21
C LEU A 68 23.43 -13.29 21.93
N GLN A 69 23.46 -13.87 23.13
CA GLN A 69 24.66 -14.11 23.93
C GLN A 69 25.12 -15.56 23.80
#